data_AF-G0URP0-F1
#
_entry.id   AF-G0URP0-F1
#
_cell.length_a   1.000
_cell.length_b   1.000
_cell.length_c   1.000
_cell.angle_alpha   90.00
_cell.angle_beta   90.00
_cell.angle_gamma   90.00
#
_symmetry.space_group_name_H-M   'P 1'
#
loop_
_entity.id
_entity.type
_entity.pdbx_description
1 polymer ?
#
loop_
_entity_poly.entity_id
_entity_poly.type
_entity_poly.pdbx_seq_one_letter_code
_entity_poly.pdbx_strand_id
1 'polypeptide(L)'
;MCYNALDRHMPRLKDRVCYHWEGNAEDEDKDVKYGEMYDVVLRLAAVLKHRYGVRKGDVVTLYLPMVPFGAQAMLAAARLGAIVSVIFAGFSAQAVANRLLDAKSKLIITVEGFFRGPKPLPLKKITDEALALCAAEGHNVRCIVCERHQRESVPMTEGRDAWFDDVAATLTASEAADRPIVWTEAEDPLFLLYTSGSTGKPKAIVHTVGGYMVYAGFTFKHGFGNRKDGTLVDGRNFLRSYRECRILISVGFLLL
;
A
#
# COMPACT_ATOMS: atom_id res chain seq x y z
N MET A 1 -4.12 -6.01 12.30
CA MET A 1 -3.71 -6.72 11.06
C MET A 1 -2.20 -6.98 10.96
N CYS A 2 -1.34 -5.95 10.95
CA CYS A 2 0.11 -6.08 10.71
C CYS A 2 0.80 -7.17 11.58
N TYR A 3 0.51 -7.23 12.89
CA TYR A 3 1.06 -8.26 13.77
C TYR A 3 0.86 -9.70 13.27
N ASN A 4 -0.35 -9.99 12.78
CA ASN A 4 -0.72 -11.32 12.32
C ASN A 4 -0.17 -11.64 10.92
N ALA A 5 0.00 -10.62 10.07
CA ALA A 5 0.57 -10.80 8.74
C ALA A 5 2.11 -10.85 8.78
N LEU A 6 2.75 -10.26 9.80
CA LEU A 6 4.18 -10.01 9.81
C LEU A 6 4.86 -10.36 11.14
N ASP A 7 4.63 -9.59 12.21
CA ASP A 7 5.41 -9.68 13.46
C ASP A 7 5.48 -11.10 14.04
N ARG A 8 4.34 -11.80 14.11
CA ARG A 8 4.29 -13.16 14.69
C ARG A 8 5.12 -14.19 13.91
N HIS A 9 5.45 -13.90 12.65
CA HIS A 9 6.21 -14.78 11.78
C HIS A 9 7.72 -14.54 11.86
N MET A 10 8.15 -13.38 12.36
CA MET A 10 9.57 -12.98 12.40
C MET A 10 10.51 -13.99 13.07
N PRO A 11 10.17 -14.61 14.22
CA PRO A 11 11.09 -15.55 14.88
C PRO A 11 11.44 -16.78 14.04
N ARG A 12 10.60 -17.14 13.07
CA ARG A 12 10.77 -18.36 12.25
C ARG A 12 11.04 -18.08 10.78
N LEU A 13 10.49 -17.00 10.23
CA LEU A 13 10.45 -16.79 8.78
C LEU A 13 11.34 -15.63 8.32
N LYS A 14 12.07 -14.94 9.21
CA LYS A 14 12.86 -13.73 8.89
C LYS A 14 13.60 -13.81 7.55
N ASP A 15 14.36 -14.89 7.34
CA ASP A 15 15.22 -15.04 6.16
C ASP A 15 14.53 -15.71 4.97
N ARG A 16 13.27 -16.15 5.13
CA ARG A 16 12.47 -16.70 4.04
C ARG A 16 11.90 -15.60 3.16
N VAL A 17 11.71 -15.96 1.89
CA VAL A 17 10.94 -15.16 0.94
C VAL A 17 9.48 -15.09 1.41
N CYS A 18 8.98 -13.87 1.53
CA CYS A 18 7.59 -13.54 1.80
C CYS A 18 6.77 -13.59 0.50
N TYR A 19 7.25 -12.93 -0.55
CA TYR A 19 6.67 -13.01 -1.89
C TYR A 19 7.72 -12.75 -2.97
N HIS A 20 7.43 -13.26 -4.17
CA HIS A 20 8.15 -12.96 -5.40
C HIS A 20 7.45 -11.78 -6.07
N TRP A 21 8.22 -10.75 -6.42
CA TRP A 21 7.74 -9.61 -7.19
C TRP A 21 8.27 -9.72 -8.61
N GLU A 22 7.36 -9.61 -9.57
CA GLU A 22 7.67 -9.48 -10.99
C GLU A 22 7.23 -8.08 -11.43
N GLY A 23 8.19 -7.31 -11.94
CA GLY A 23 8.05 -5.97 -12.44
C GLY A 23 7.47 -5.93 -13.85
N ASN A 24 7.63 -4.80 -14.52
CA ASN A 24 7.09 -4.64 -15.87
C ASN A 24 8.02 -5.22 -16.94
N ALA A 25 9.34 -5.10 -16.75
CA ALA A 25 10.33 -5.72 -17.61
C ALA A 25 10.58 -7.17 -17.17
N GLU A 26 10.94 -8.05 -18.10
CA GLU A 26 11.14 -9.48 -17.81
C GLU A 26 12.32 -9.74 -16.86
N ASP A 27 13.29 -8.83 -16.82
CA ASP A 27 14.47 -8.84 -15.96
C ASP A 27 14.31 -7.97 -14.71
N GLU A 28 13.15 -7.35 -14.53
CA GLU A 28 12.82 -6.60 -13.34
C GLU A 28 12.07 -7.52 -12.36
N ASP A 29 12.79 -8.27 -11.54
CA ASP A 29 12.21 -9.12 -10.50
C ASP A 29 12.88 -8.93 -9.13
N LYS A 30 12.21 -9.37 -8.07
CA LYS A 30 12.74 -9.32 -6.70
C LYS A 30 12.09 -10.34 -5.79
N ASP A 31 12.91 -11.09 -5.07
CA ASP A 31 12.46 -11.84 -3.89
C ASP A 31 12.45 -10.90 -2.69
N VAL A 32 11.27 -10.72 -2.07
CA VAL A 32 11.13 -9.90 -0.86
C VAL A 32 11.07 -10.82 0.34
N LYS A 33 12.05 -10.74 1.24
CA LYS A 33 12.08 -11.54 2.47
C LYS A 33 11.22 -10.94 3.57
N TYR A 34 10.80 -11.77 4.52
CA TYR A 34 10.04 -11.34 5.70
C TYR A 34 10.76 -10.28 6.52
N GLY A 35 12.08 -10.41 6.73
CA GLY A 35 12.88 -9.42 7.46
C GLY A 35 12.92 -8.07 6.74
N GLU A 36 13.13 -8.07 5.42
CA GLU A 36 13.13 -6.84 4.60
C GLU A 36 11.76 -6.16 4.62
N MET A 37 10.69 -6.96 4.50
CA MET A 37 9.32 -6.48 4.63
C MET A 37 9.09 -5.81 5.99
N TYR A 38 9.55 -6.45 7.07
CA TYR A 38 9.43 -5.95 8.44
C TYR A 38 10.16 -4.63 8.64
N ASP A 39 11.41 -4.53 8.18
CA ASP A 39 12.22 -3.33 8.34
C ASP A 39 11.61 -2.13 7.61
N VAL A 40 11.13 -2.31 6.37
CA VAL A 40 10.47 -1.22 5.62
C VAL A 40 9.14 -0.84 6.24
N VAL A 41 8.33 -1.82 6.70
CA VAL A 41 7.06 -1.55 7.39
C VAL A 41 7.27 -0.74 8.66
N LEU A 42 8.25 -1.08 9.48
CA LEU A 42 8.58 -0.33 10.68
C LEU A 42 9.06 1.08 10.36
N ARG A 43 9.98 1.22 9.41
CA ARG A 43 10.52 2.54 9.02
C ARG A 43 9.43 3.44 8.47
N LEU A 44 8.55 2.93 7.62
CA LEU A 44 7.42 3.68 7.09
C LEU A 44 6.40 4.00 8.19
N ALA A 45 6.09 3.08 9.10
CA ALA A 45 5.20 3.38 10.22
C ALA A 45 5.76 4.49 11.13
N ALA A 46 7.08 4.51 11.38
CA ALA A 46 7.74 5.60 12.10
C ALA A 46 7.63 6.93 11.35
N VAL A 47 7.87 6.96 10.04
CA VAL A 47 7.65 8.16 9.21
C VAL A 47 6.20 8.66 9.29
N LEU A 48 5.23 7.76 9.09
CA LEU A 48 3.80 8.09 9.13
C LEU A 48 3.41 8.68 10.50
N LYS A 49 3.88 8.08 11.59
CA LYS A 49 3.60 8.54 12.96
C LYS A 49 4.28 9.87 13.27
N HIS A 50 5.59 9.98 13.07
CA HIS A 50 6.40 11.08 13.61
C HIS A 50 6.52 12.31 12.70
N ARG A 51 6.40 12.12 11.37
CA ARG A 51 6.47 13.24 10.40
C ARG A 51 5.10 13.59 9.84
N TYR A 52 4.21 12.59 9.74
CA TYR A 52 2.87 12.80 9.21
C TYR A 52 1.76 12.80 10.27
N GLY A 53 2.09 12.51 11.53
CA GLY A 53 1.13 12.54 12.63
C GLY A 53 -0.06 11.60 12.41
N VAL A 54 0.13 10.51 11.66
CA VAL A 54 -0.90 9.50 11.39
C VAL A 54 -1.26 8.79 12.68
N ARG A 55 -2.56 8.70 12.96
CA ARG A 55 -3.15 8.08 14.15
C ARG A 55 -4.22 7.07 13.74
N LYS A 56 -4.67 6.27 14.72
CA LYS A 56 -5.81 5.37 14.55
C LYS A 56 -7.01 6.12 13.99
N GLY A 57 -7.63 5.58 12.94
CA GLY A 57 -8.80 6.17 12.28
C GLY A 57 -8.49 7.21 11.20
N ASP A 58 -7.25 7.71 11.09
CA ASP A 58 -6.86 8.54 9.95
C ASP A 58 -6.89 7.70 8.66
N VAL A 59 -7.23 8.33 7.53
CA VAL A 59 -7.18 7.67 6.22
C VAL A 59 -5.85 7.94 5.51
N VAL A 60 -5.17 6.87 5.13
CA VAL A 60 -3.97 6.90 4.27
C VAL A 60 -4.33 6.27 2.93
N THR A 61 -4.26 7.08 1.86
CA THR A 61 -4.56 6.63 0.51
C THR A 61 -3.31 6.12 -0.20
N LEU A 62 -3.41 4.96 -0.83
CA LEU A 62 -2.37 4.36 -1.65
C LEU A 62 -2.76 4.49 -3.13
N TYR A 63 -2.02 5.29 -3.88
CA TYR A 63 -2.09 5.38 -5.33
C TYR A 63 -0.79 4.83 -5.91
N LEU A 64 -0.65 3.51 -5.87
CA LEU A 64 0.57 2.79 -6.18
C LEU A 64 0.30 1.75 -7.28
N PRO A 65 1.28 1.50 -8.18
CA PRO A 65 1.26 0.34 -9.05
C PRO A 65 1.57 -0.93 -8.24
N MET A 66 1.68 -2.07 -8.93
CA MET A 66 2.11 -3.33 -8.32
C MET A 66 3.62 -3.31 -8.04
N VAL A 67 4.03 -2.57 -7.01
CA VAL A 67 5.41 -2.51 -6.49
C VAL A 67 5.47 -3.10 -5.09
N PRO A 68 6.64 -3.60 -4.65
CA PRO A 68 6.80 -4.12 -3.28
C PRO A 68 6.35 -3.12 -2.21
N PHE A 69 6.60 -1.83 -2.46
CA PHE A 69 6.23 -0.77 -1.54
C PHE A 69 4.73 -0.66 -1.26
N GLY A 70 3.85 -1.12 -2.17
CA GLY A 70 2.40 -1.11 -1.95
C GLY A 70 1.97 -1.98 -0.76
N ALA A 71 2.53 -3.18 -0.68
CA ALA A 71 2.35 -4.09 0.44
C ALA A 71 2.84 -3.47 1.77
N GLN A 72 4.04 -2.91 1.71
CA GLN A 72 4.73 -2.32 2.86
C GLN A 72 3.96 -1.11 3.39
N ALA A 73 3.47 -0.24 2.50
CA ALA A 73 2.65 0.90 2.83
C ALA A 73 1.31 0.52 3.45
N MET A 74 0.63 -0.49 2.90
CA MET A 74 -0.62 -1.00 3.47
C MET A 74 -0.42 -1.53 4.89
N LEU A 75 0.61 -2.37 5.11
CA LEU A 75 0.89 -2.91 6.45
C LEU A 75 1.35 -1.83 7.41
N ALA A 76 2.16 -0.86 6.98
CA ALA A 76 2.62 0.26 7.82
C ALA A 76 1.46 1.15 8.29
N ALA A 77 0.53 1.50 7.39
CA ALA A 77 -0.66 2.27 7.76
C ALA A 77 -1.57 1.48 8.71
N ALA A 78 -1.87 0.22 8.38
CA ALA A 78 -2.69 -0.65 9.23
C ALA A 78 -2.04 -0.95 10.59
N ARG A 79 -0.70 -0.91 10.70
CA ARG A 79 0.05 -1.04 11.95
C ARG A 79 -0.24 0.10 12.93
N LEU A 80 -0.55 1.29 12.41
CA LEU A 80 -0.94 2.47 13.20
C LEU A 80 -2.46 2.54 13.44
N GLY A 81 -3.22 1.54 13.00
CA GLY A 81 -4.69 1.55 13.02
C GLY A 81 -5.30 2.59 12.07
N ALA A 82 -4.52 3.05 11.08
CA ALA A 82 -5.03 3.92 10.02
C ALA A 82 -5.86 3.09 9.03
N ILE A 83 -6.86 3.74 8.44
CA ILE A 83 -7.73 3.14 7.43
C ILE A 83 -7.04 3.28 6.08
N VAL A 84 -6.80 2.17 5.40
CA VAL A 84 -6.12 2.19 4.10
C VAL A 84 -7.14 2.40 2.99
N SER A 85 -6.96 3.41 2.13
CA SER A 85 -7.78 3.59 0.93
C SER A 85 -6.96 3.27 -0.30
N VAL A 86 -7.29 2.23 -1.06
CA VAL A 86 -6.50 1.85 -2.23
C VAL A 86 -7.16 2.36 -3.51
N ILE A 87 -6.37 3.05 -4.33
CA ILE A 87 -6.78 3.58 -5.63
C ILE A 87 -5.95 2.93 -6.73
N PHE A 88 -6.63 2.38 -7.73
CA PHE A 88 -5.97 1.76 -8.87
C PHE A 88 -5.15 2.77 -9.67
N ALA A 89 -3.87 2.48 -9.90
CA ALA A 89 -2.87 3.34 -10.58
C ALA A 89 -3.23 3.78 -12.03
N GLY A 90 -4.31 3.24 -12.61
CA GLY A 90 -4.77 3.62 -13.95
C GLY A 90 -5.89 4.67 -13.96
N PHE A 91 -6.30 5.19 -12.81
CA PHE A 91 -7.36 6.21 -12.74
C PHE A 91 -6.88 7.62 -13.10
N SER A 92 -7.81 8.44 -13.58
CA SER A 92 -7.57 9.86 -13.87
C SER A 92 -7.44 10.70 -12.60
N ALA A 93 -6.88 11.90 -12.71
CA ALA A 93 -6.73 12.84 -11.61
C ALA A 93 -8.09 13.13 -10.91
N GLN A 94 -9.16 13.35 -11.68
CA GLN A 94 -10.50 13.55 -11.13
C GLN A 94 -11.00 12.33 -10.34
N ALA A 95 -10.76 11.13 -10.84
CA ALA A 95 -11.17 9.90 -10.16
C ALA A 95 -10.38 9.66 -8.86
N VAL A 96 -9.10 10.06 -8.81
CA VAL A 96 -8.27 10.06 -7.61
C VAL A 96 -8.79 11.11 -6.62
N ALA A 97 -8.99 12.36 -7.07
CA ALA A 97 -9.47 13.47 -6.24
C ALA A 97 -10.81 13.17 -5.57
N ASN A 98 -11.79 12.64 -6.31
CA ASN A 98 -13.10 12.30 -5.77
C ASN A 98 -13.02 11.29 -4.60
N ARG A 99 -12.06 10.35 -4.66
CA ARG A 99 -11.84 9.35 -3.60
C ARG A 99 -11.07 9.94 -2.43
N LEU A 100 -10.08 10.80 -2.68
CA LEU A 100 -9.36 11.51 -1.63
C LEU A 100 -10.31 12.37 -0.78
N LEU A 101 -11.22 13.09 -1.45
CA LEU A 101 -12.24 13.93 -0.83
C LEU A 101 -13.26 13.12 -0.03
N ASP A 102 -13.86 12.10 -0.65
CA ASP A 102 -14.86 11.25 0.02
C ASP A 102 -14.26 10.54 1.24
N ALA A 103 -13.04 10.01 1.11
CA ALA A 103 -12.34 9.34 2.19
C ALA A 103 -11.76 10.31 3.24
N LYS A 104 -11.80 11.62 3.00
CA LYS A 104 -11.10 12.64 3.82
C LYS A 104 -9.64 12.27 4.09
N SER A 105 -8.95 11.85 3.02
CA SER A 105 -7.59 11.33 3.11
C SER A 105 -6.63 12.35 3.71
N LYS A 106 -5.87 11.96 4.72
CA LYS A 106 -4.84 12.80 5.33
C LYS A 106 -3.54 12.82 4.53
N LEU A 107 -3.25 11.69 3.90
CA LEU A 107 -2.01 11.42 3.18
C LEU A 107 -2.31 10.58 1.95
N ILE A 108 -1.63 10.88 0.85
CA ILE A 108 -1.51 9.98 -0.31
C ILE A 108 -0.08 9.48 -0.42
N ILE A 109 0.09 8.19 -0.71
CA ILE A 109 1.38 7.56 -0.99
C ILE A 109 1.36 7.12 -2.46
N THR A 110 2.36 7.53 -3.23
CA THR A 110 2.48 7.23 -4.66
C THR A 110 3.92 6.96 -5.07
N VAL A 111 4.15 6.76 -6.37
CA VAL A 111 5.46 6.76 -7.02
C VAL A 111 5.45 7.85 -8.09
N GLU A 112 6.64 8.24 -8.55
CA GLU A 112 6.86 9.07 -9.73
C GLU A 112 6.05 8.61 -10.96
N GLY A 113 6.14 7.32 -11.30
CA GLY A 113 5.53 6.73 -12.48
C GLY A 113 5.80 5.23 -12.58
N PHE A 114 5.18 4.60 -13.58
CA PHE A 114 5.32 3.18 -13.86
C PHE A 114 4.98 2.87 -15.33
N PHE A 115 5.46 1.75 -15.84
CA PHE A 115 5.03 1.21 -17.12
C PHE A 115 4.04 0.06 -16.91
N ARG A 116 2.96 0.03 -17.69
CA ARG A 116 2.05 -1.12 -17.79
C ARG A 116 2.11 -1.67 -19.21
N GLY A 117 2.87 -2.74 -19.39
CA GLY A 117 3.37 -3.13 -20.70
C GLY A 117 4.17 -1.97 -21.32
N PRO A 118 3.87 -1.55 -22.56
CA PRO A 118 4.56 -0.41 -23.19
C PRO A 118 4.01 0.95 -22.73
N LYS A 119 2.89 1.00 -22.00
CA LYS A 119 2.19 2.25 -21.69
C LYS A 119 2.79 2.92 -20.44
N PRO A 120 3.35 4.14 -20.52
CA PRO A 120 3.74 4.89 -19.33
C PRO A 120 2.52 5.40 -18.56
N LEU A 121 2.63 5.38 -17.24
CA LEU A 121 1.66 5.93 -16.29
C LEU A 121 2.41 6.95 -15.41
N PRO A 122 2.19 8.26 -15.61
CA PRO A 122 2.87 9.31 -14.85
C PRO A 122 2.13 9.56 -13.52
N LEU A 123 2.28 8.65 -12.55
CA LEU A 123 1.47 8.67 -11.32
C LEU A 123 1.63 9.96 -10.50
N LYS A 124 2.85 10.51 -10.37
CA LYS A 124 3.05 11.75 -9.62
C LYS A 124 2.39 12.95 -10.31
N LYS A 125 2.44 13.03 -11.64
CA LYS A 125 1.72 14.07 -12.39
C LYS A 125 0.21 14.00 -12.14
N ILE A 126 -0.37 12.79 -12.22
CA ILE A 126 -1.79 12.57 -11.94
C ILE A 126 -2.13 12.92 -10.48
N THR A 127 -1.22 12.60 -9.56
CA THR A 127 -1.36 12.94 -8.14
C THR A 127 -1.37 14.45 -7.93
N ASP A 128 -0.49 15.20 -8.59
CA ASP A 128 -0.45 16.67 -8.48
C ASP A 128 -1.74 17.32 -8.97
N GLU A 129 -2.25 16.88 -10.12
CA GLU A 129 -3.53 17.33 -10.66
C GLU A 129 -4.67 16.99 -9.69
N ALA A 130 -4.69 15.79 -9.10
CA ALA A 130 -5.70 15.38 -8.14
C ALA A 130 -5.64 16.21 -6.84
N LEU A 131 -4.44 16.48 -6.33
CA LEU A 131 -4.22 17.27 -5.13
C LEU A 131 -4.62 18.73 -5.33
N ALA A 132 -4.42 19.29 -6.52
CA ALA A 132 -4.91 20.62 -6.87
C ALA A 132 -6.45 20.68 -6.84
N LEU A 133 -7.12 19.66 -7.37
CA LEU A 133 -8.59 19.54 -7.28
C LEU A 133 -9.07 19.42 -5.83
N CYS A 134 -8.38 18.63 -4.99
CA CYS A 134 -8.72 18.54 -3.57
C CYS A 134 -8.53 19.88 -2.84
N ALA A 135 -7.44 20.61 -3.13
CA ALA A 135 -7.16 21.90 -2.53
C ALA A 135 -8.22 22.97 -2.91
N ALA A 136 -8.72 22.93 -4.15
CA ALA A 136 -9.82 23.79 -4.60
C ALA A 136 -11.13 23.55 -3.81
N GLU A 137 -11.32 22.34 -3.29
CA GLU A 137 -12.43 21.95 -2.41
C GLU A 137 -12.10 22.12 -0.91
N GLY A 138 -10.98 22.78 -0.57
CA GLY A 138 -10.57 23.04 0.81
C GLY A 138 -9.94 21.85 1.54
N HIS A 139 -9.62 20.76 0.84
CA HIS A 139 -9.03 19.55 1.43
C HIS A 139 -7.55 19.41 1.06
N ASN A 140 -6.67 19.80 1.98
CA ASN A 140 -5.22 19.71 1.79
C ASN A 140 -4.69 18.33 2.20
N VAL A 141 -4.14 17.60 1.23
CA VAL A 141 -3.57 16.26 1.43
C VAL A 141 -2.06 16.31 1.19
N ARG A 142 -1.27 15.77 2.12
CA ARG A 142 0.18 15.61 1.94
C ARG A 142 0.49 14.40 1.07
N CYS A 143 1.69 14.37 0.47
CA CYS A 143 2.10 13.33 -0.46
C CYS A 143 3.46 12.73 -0.07
N ILE A 144 3.53 11.40 0.05
CA ILE A 144 4.80 10.67 0.06
C ILE A 144 5.00 10.03 -1.30
N VAL A 145 6.19 10.23 -1.87
CA VAL A 145 6.61 9.57 -3.11
C VAL A 145 7.68 8.53 -2.79
N CYS A 146 7.43 7.28 -3.18
CA CYS A 146 8.46 6.25 -3.22
C CYS A 146 9.21 6.36 -4.54
N GLU A 147 10.53 6.50 -4.45
CA GLU A 147 11.40 6.57 -5.61
C GLU A 147 11.43 5.25 -6.38
N ARG A 148 11.58 5.33 -7.70
CA ARG A 148 11.90 4.16 -8.53
C ARG A 148 13.16 4.38 -9.36
N HIS A 149 13.15 5.36 -10.27
CA HIS A 149 14.18 5.57 -11.30
C HIS A 149 14.36 7.04 -11.75
N GLN A 150 13.41 7.94 -11.55
CA GLN A 150 13.29 9.24 -12.25
C GLN A 150 13.27 10.44 -11.31
N ARG A 151 13.84 10.31 -10.12
CA ARG A 151 13.82 11.31 -9.05
C ARG A 151 14.09 12.75 -9.50
N GLU A 152 15.13 12.96 -10.30
CA GLU A 152 15.58 14.30 -10.74
C GLU A 152 14.58 15.03 -11.63
N SER A 153 13.71 14.28 -12.33
CA SER A 153 12.74 14.82 -13.29
C SER A 153 11.34 15.02 -12.73
N VAL A 154 11.14 14.67 -11.46
CA VAL A 154 9.81 14.63 -10.84
C VAL A 154 9.56 15.93 -10.08
N PRO A 155 8.56 16.75 -10.48
CA PRO A 155 8.24 17.98 -9.76
C PRO A 155 7.70 17.66 -8.36
N MET A 156 8.20 18.37 -7.36
CA MET A 156 7.80 18.23 -5.95
C MET A 156 7.38 19.60 -5.42
N THR A 157 6.20 19.68 -4.80
CA THR A 157 5.70 20.90 -4.15
C THR A 157 6.18 20.96 -2.71
N GLU A 158 6.95 21.99 -2.38
CA GLU A 158 7.48 22.22 -1.04
C GLU A 158 6.36 22.26 0.01
N GLY A 159 6.61 21.65 1.18
CA GLY A 159 5.65 21.56 2.28
C GLY A 159 4.50 20.55 2.07
N ARG A 160 4.26 20.09 0.83
CA ARG A 160 3.21 19.10 0.51
C ARG A 160 3.80 17.72 0.19
N ASP A 161 4.83 17.67 -0.65
CA ASP A 161 5.41 16.44 -1.17
C ASP A 161 6.75 16.14 -0.51
N ALA A 162 7.04 14.86 -0.29
CA ALA A 162 8.38 14.44 0.10
C ALA A 162 8.71 13.02 -0.38
N TRP A 163 10.00 12.77 -0.62
CA TRP A 163 10.51 11.43 -0.88
C TRP A 163 10.52 10.61 0.40
N PHE A 164 10.09 9.35 0.33
CA PHE A 164 10.06 8.47 1.49
C PHE A 164 11.43 8.35 2.17
N ASP A 165 12.49 8.09 1.39
CA ASP A 165 13.84 7.90 1.93
C ASP A 165 14.39 9.16 2.61
N ASP A 166 14.13 10.34 2.06
CA ASP A 166 14.58 11.60 2.67
C ASP A 166 13.92 11.83 4.02
N VAL A 167 12.59 11.67 4.08
CA VAL A 167 11.85 11.86 5.32
C VAL A 167 12.25 10.81 6.34
N ALA A 168 12.47 9.56 5.92
CA ALA A 168 12.96 8.51 6.79
C ALA A 168 14.36 8.83 7.34
N ALA A 169 15.25 9.42 6.55
CA ALA A 169 16.58 9.85 6.98
C ALA A 169 16.55 10.99 8.01
N THR A 170 15.45 11.76 8.08
CA THR A 170 15.28 12.79 9.11
C THR A 170 14.86 12.25 10.48
N LEU A 171 14.53 10.96 10.60
CA LEU A 171 14.14 10.36 11.88
C LEU A 171 15.33 10.38 12.85
N THR A 172 15.08 10.80 14.09
CA THR A 172 16.06 10.64 15.16
C THR A 172 16.28 9.15 15.44
N ALA A 173 17.40 8.79 16.06
CA ALA A 173 17.68 7.40 16.45
C ALA A 173 16.56 6.79 17.31
N SER A 174 15.95 7.58 18.19
CA SER A 174 14.83 7.13 19.02
C SER A 174 13.54 6.92 18.21
N GLU A 175 13.24 7.78 17.24
CA GLU A 175 12.06 7.63 16.39
C GLU A 175 12.24 6.47 15.41
N ALA A 176 13.44 6.25 14.88
CA ALA A 176 13.76 5.13 14.00
C ALA A 176 13.75 3.77 14.74
N ALA A 177 14.09 3.77 16.03
CA ALA A 177 14.01 2.59 16.88
C ALA A 177 12.58 2.31 17.40
N ASP A 178 11.65 3.26 17.25
CA ASP A 178 10.24 3.07 17.60
C ASP A 178 9.66 1.95 16.74
N ARG A 179 8.97 1.00 17.39
CA ARG A 179 8.29 -0.12 16.72
C ARG A 179 6.78 0.00 16.92
N PRO A 180 6.16 1.10 16.46
CA PRO A 180 4.81 1.46 16.86
C PRO A 180 3.84 0.37 16.44
N ILE A 181 2.98 -0.09 17.34
CA ILE A 181 1.86 -0.95 16.99
C ILE A 181 0.63 -0.53 17.77
N VAL A 182 -0.46 -0.29 17.05
CA VAL A 182 -1.74 0.10 17.63
C VAL A 182 -2.66 -1.11 17.64
N TRP A 183 -3.13 -1.48 18.82
CA TRP A 183 -4.16 -2.50 18.97
C TRP A 183 -5.51 -1.92 18.56
N THR A 184 -6.23 -2.68 17.75
CA THR A 184 -7.53 -2.33 17.17
C THR A 184 -8.58 -3.34 17.60
N GLU A 185 -9.81 -2.88 17.73
CA GLU A 185 -10.99 -3.72 17.93
C GLU A 185 -11.33 -4.47 16.63
N ALA A 186 -12.13 -5.52 16.75
CA ALA A 186 -12.55 -6.32 15.59
C ALA A 186 -13.32 -5.47 14.55
N GLU A 187 -14.14 -4.52 15.01
CA GLU A 187 -14.99 -3.68 14.18
C GLU A 187 -14.36 -2.32 13.82
N ASP A 188 -13.09 -2.09 14.17
CA ASP A 188 -12.39 -0.91 13.64
C ASP A 188 -12.29 -1.01 12.10
N PRO A 189 -12.49 0.09 11.35
CA PRO A 189 -12.31 0.09 9.91
C PRO A 189 -10.86 -0.21 9.54
N LEU A 190 -10.66 -1.14 8.62
CA LEU A 190 -9.35 -1.55 8.14
C LEU A 190 -8.99 -0.88 6.80
N PHE A 191 -9.89 -0.99 5.82
CA PHE A 191 -9.65 -0.39 4.51
C PHE A 191 -10.95 0.02 3.80
N LEU A 192 -10.78 0.97 2.88
CA LEU A 192 -11.79 1.45 1.94
C LEU A 192 -11.46 0.92 0.54
N LEU A 193 -12.45 0.30 -0.10
CA LEU A 193 -12.36 -0.11 -1.50
C LEU A 193 -13.50 0.53 -2.30
N TYR A 194 -13.12 1.45 -3.18
CA TYR A 194 -14.10 2.21 -3.97
C TYR A 194 -14.56 1.44 -5.20
N THR A 195 -15.88 1.36 -5.36
CA THR A 195 -16.52 0.80 -6.56
C THR A 195 -17.21 1.89 -7.38
N SER A 196 -17.39 1.62 -8.69
CA SER A 196 -18.20 2.47 -9.56
C SER A 196 -19.66 2.36 -9.12
N GLY A 197 -20.15 3.37 -8.41
CA GLY A 197 -21.57 3.48 -8.07
C GLY A 197 -22.40 3.80 -9.33
N SER A 198 -23.63 3.31 -9.39
CA SER A 198 -24.60 3.63 -10.45
C SER A 198 -24.93 5.12 -10.55
N THR A 199 -24.68 5.89 -9.50
CA THR A 199 -25.02 7.31 -9.34
C THR A 199 -23.87 8.26 -9.68
N GLY A 200 -22.79 7.77 -10.31
CA GLY A 200 -21.62 8.57 -10.71
C GLY A 200 -20.63 8.92 -9.58
N LYS A 201 -21.10 9.06 -8.33
CA LYS A 201 -20.22 9.22 -7.16
C LYS A 201 -19.63 7.87 -6.72
N PRO A 202 -18.31 7.78 -6.47
CA PRO A 202 -17.69 6.54 -6.02
C PRO A 202 -18.19 6.17 -4.62
N LYS A 203 -18.46 4.89 -4.37
CA LYS A 203 -18.95 4.40 -3.07
C LYS A 203 -17.85 3.60 -2.37
N ALA A 204 -17.50 3.98 -1.15
CA ALA A 204 -16.53 3.25 -0.34
C ALA A 204 -17.18 2.00 0.26
N ILE A 205 -16.67 0.82 -0.11
CA ILE A 205 -16.90 -0.40 0.66
C ILE A 205 -15.92 -0.39 1.83
N VAL A 206 -16.45 -0.55 3.03
CA VAL A 206 -15.66 -0.60 4.26
C VAL A 206 -15.53 -2.04 4.71
N HIS A 207 -14.30 -2.49 4.97
CA HIS A 207 -14.03 -3.74 5.65
C HIS A 207 -13.43 -3.48 7.02
N THR A 208 -13.87 -4.21 8.03
CA THR A 208 -13.37 -4.13 9.41
C THR A 208 -12.25 -5.16 9.65
N VAL A 209 -11.46 -4.95 10.70
CA VAL A 209 -10.24 -5.74 10.96
C VAL A 209 -10.53 -7.22 11.19
N GLY A 210 -11.39 -7.55 12.15
CA GLY A 210 -11.57 -8.92 12.63
C GLY A 210 -12.20 -9.83 11.57
N GLY A 211 -13.38 -9.43 11.08
CA GLY A 211 -14.12 -10.19 10.09
C GLY A 211 -13.33 -10.41 8.80
N TYR A 212 -12.68 -9.37 8.28
CA TYR A 212 -11.89 -9.48 7.05
C TYR A 212 -10.70 -10.43 7.22
N MET A 213 -9.95 -10.31 8.31
CA MET A 213 -8.77 -11.15 8.56
C MET A 213 -9.13 -12.63 8.71
N VAL A 214 -10.22 -12.94 9.43
CA VAL A 214 -10.70 -14.32 9.59
C VAL A 214 -11.17 -14.87 8.24
N TYR A 215 -11.97 -14.09 7.51
CA TYR A 215 -12.45 -14.48 6.18
C TYR A 215 -11.31 -14.76 5.22
N ALA A 216 -10.34 -13.85 5.10
CA ALA A 216 -9.18 -14.01 4.23
C ALA A 216 -8.38 -15.25 4.63
N GLY A 217 -8.04 -15.40 5.93
CA GLY A 217 -7.26 -16.53 6.43
C GLY A 217 -7.94 -17.88 6.19
N PHE A 218 -9.26 -17.94 6.43
CA PHE A 218 -10.06 -19.14 6.25
C PHE A 218 -10.20 -19.52 4.78
N THR A 219 -10.69 -18.59 3.95
CA THR A 219 -10.89 -18.86 2.51
C THR A 219 -9.58 -19.20 1.81
N PHE A 220 -8.47 -18.59 2.22
CA PHE A 220 -7.18 -18.94 1.67
C PHE A 220 -6.78 -20.38 1.99
N LYS A 221 -6.79 -20.72 3.29
CA LYS A 221 -6.41 -22.06 3.77
C LYS A 221 -7.25 -23.16 3.14
N HIS A 222 -8.56 -22.93 2.98
CA HIS A 222 -9.51 -23.95 2.53
C HIS A 222 -9.76 -23.94 1.02
N GLY A 223 -9.64 -22.79 0.36
CA GLY A 223 -9.84 -22.65 -1.08
C GLY A 223 -8.62 -22.99 -1.92
N PHE A 224 -7.41 -22.62 -1.44
CA PHE A 224 -6.16 -22.84 -2.18
C PHE A 224 -5.30 -23.95 -1.58
N GLY A 225 -5.55 -24.32 -0.31
CA GLY A 225 -4.78 -25.33 0.41
C GLY A 225 -3.42 -24.80 0.86
N ASN A 226 -3.17 -24.78 2.17
CA ASN A 226 -1.83 -24.46 2.67
C ASN A 226 -0.88 -25.65 2.44
N ARG A 227 0.15 -25.47 1.63
CA ARG A 227 1.24 -26.46 1.52
C ARG A 227 2.00 -26.55 2.84
N LYS A 228 2.44 -27.76 3.19
CA LYS A 228 3.15 -28.06 4.46
C LYS A 228 4.49 -27.31 4.60
N ASP A 229 5.07 -26.90 3.49
CA ASP A 229 6.31 -26.11 3.45
C ASP A 229 6.08 -24.62 3.71
N GLY A 230 4.83 -24.14 3.82
CA GLY A 230 4.50 -22.73 4.03
C GLY A 230 4.56 -21.87 2.77
N THR A 231 4.71 -22.48 1.59
CA THR A 231 4.71 -21.78 0.30
C THR A 231 3.26 -21.71 -0.20
N LEU A 232 2.73 -20.49 -0.31
CA LEU A 232 1.32 -20.19 -0.59
C LEU A 232 0.85 -20.78 -1.93
N VAL A 233 1.68 -20.60 -2.95
CA VAL A 233 1.52 -21.09 -4.33
C VAL A 233 2.95 -21.18 -4.89
N ASP A 234 3.26 -22.16 -5.74
CA ASP A 234 4.47 -22.06 -6.58
C ASP A 234 4.21 -20.92 -7.58
N GLY A 235 4.52 -19.69 -7.18
CA GLY A 235 4.20 -18.48 -7.94
C GLY A 235 4.75 -18.55 -9.36
N ARG A 236 5.90 -19.21 -9.57
CA ARG A 236 6.49 -19.34 -10.91
C ARG A 236 5.67 -20.26 -11.81
N ASN A 237 5.11 -21.35 -11.30
CA ASN A 237 4.27 -22.25 -12.09
C ASN A 237 2.82 -21.76 -12.21
N PHE A 238 2.26 -21.14 -11.18
CA PHE A 238 0.90 -20.58 -11.22
C PHE A 238 0.81 -19.33 -12.11
N LEU A 239 1.78 -18.41 -12.03
CA LEU A 239 1.85 -17.24 -12.92
C LEU A 239 2.17 -17.64 -14.37
N ARG A 240 2.97 -18.70 -14.60
CA ARG A 240 3.21 -19.24 -15.95
C ARG A 240 1.95 -19.82 -16.59
N SER A 241 1.11 -20.53 -15.83
CA SER A 241 -0.14 -21.11 -16.33
C SER A 241 -1.24 -20.07 -16.60
N TYR A 242 -1.19 -18.89 -15.97
CA TYR A 242 -2.18 -17.81 -16.14
C TYR A 242 -1.67 -16.61 -16.96
N ARG A 243 -0.58 -16.77 -17.75
CA ARG A 243 -0.04 -15.71 -18.64
C ARG A 243 -1.08 -15.07 -19.58
N GLU A 244 -2.21 -15.72 -19.84
CA GLU A 244 -3.31 -15.17 -20.65
C GLU A 244 -4.40 -14.43 -19.85
N CYS A 245 -4.43 -14.54 -18.53
CA CYS A 245 -5.38 -13.83 -17.66
C CYS A 245 -4.66 -12.73 -16.86
N ARG A 246 -4.59 -11.53 -17.45
CA ARG A 246 -4.04 -10.30 -16.82
C ARG A 246 -4.94 -9.71 -15.72
N ILE A 247 -5.56 -10.54 -14.87
CA ILE A 247 -6.44 -10.09 -13.78
C ILE A 247 -6.09 -10.88 -12.51
N LEU A 248 -5.93 -10.15 -11.40
CA LEU A 248 -5.75 -10.56 -10.00
C LEU A 248 -4.31 -10.62 -9.44
N ILE A 249 -3.78 -9.42 -9.16
CA ILE A 249 -3.22 -9.14 -7.83
C ILE A 249 -3.86 -7.84 -7.34
N SER A 250 -5.18 -7.82 -7.19
CA SER A 250 -5.86 -6.76 -6.46
C SER A 250 -5.76 -7.09 -4.97
N VAL A 251 -5.17 -6.20 -4.18
CA VAL A 251 -5.25 -5.94 -2.72
C VAL A 251 -5.50 -7.12 -1.75
N GLY A 252 -6.43 -8.02 -2.02
CA GLY A 252 -6.74 -9.20 -1.21
C GLY A 252 -5.65 -10.28 -1.14
N PHE A 253 -4.79 -10.42 -2.14
CA PHE A 253 -3.70 -11.42 -2.09
C PHE A 253 -2.51 -11.01 -1.23
N LEU A 254 -2.36 -9.72 -0.94
CA LEU A 254 -1.25 -9.19 -0.13
C LEU A 254 -1.52 -9.21 1.38
N LEU A 255 -2.65 -9.80 1.78
CA LEU A 255 -3.17 -9.79 3.14
C LEU A 255 -3.11 -11.17 3.82
N LEU A 256 -2.43 -12.14 3.22
CA LEU A 256 -2.33 -13.55 3.62
C LEU A 256 -0.91 -14.09 3.46
#